data_AF-A0A1E7L5P3-F1
#
_entry.id   AF-A0A1E7L5P3-F1
#
_cell.length_a   1.000
_cell.length_b   1.000
_cell.length_c   1.000
_cell.angle_alpha   90.00
_cell.angle_beta   90.00
_cell.angle_gamma   90.00
#
_symmetry.space_group_name_H-M   'P 1'
#
loop_
_entity.id
_entity.type
_entity.pdbx_description
1 polymer ?
#
loop_
_entity_poly.entity_id
_entity_poly.type
_entity_poly.pdbx_seq_one_letter_code
_entity_poly.pdbx_strand_id
1 'polypeptide(L)'
;MARDIGMAEDASLYRAVITKTYADGATYTHYEGPYAKPGQARGRVSFWRRHFQKTKPGASADGHIEECRPQWRRVAEPSSRPRT
;
A
#
# COMPACT_ATOMS: atom_id res chain seq x y z
N MET A 1 -4.31 22.36 1.44
CA MET A 1 -4.18 22.45 -0.03
C MET A 1 -4.73 21.17 -0.62
N ALA A 2 -5.68 21.28 -1.55
CA ALA A 2 -6.11 20.14 -2.35
C ALA A 2 -4.92 19.69 -3.21
N ARG A 3 -4.61 18.40 -3.21
CA ARG A 3 -3.65 17.83 -4.16
C ARG A 3 -4.43 17.48 -5.41
N ASP A 4 -3.98 17.97 -6.55
CA ASP A 4 -4.47 17.45 -7.83
C ASP A 4 -4.11 15.96 -7.89
N ILE A 5 -5.15 15.14 -7.94
CA ILE A 5 -5.06 13.69 -8.09
C ILE A 5 -5.53 13.37 -9.51
N GLY A 6 -4.86 13.94 -10.52
CA GLY A 6 -5.02 13.63 -11.94
C GLY A 6 -4.69 12.17 -12.23
N MET A 7 -5.57 11.28 -11.80
CA MET A 7 -5.51 9.84 -11.98
C MET A 7 -6.60 9.50 -12.98
N ALA A 8 -6.22 8.96 -14.14
CA ALA A 8 -7.16 8.51 -15.14
C ALA A 8 -8.14 7.48 -14.54
N GLU A 9 -9.37 7.38 -15.08
CA GLU A 9 -10.39 6.45 -14.58
C GLU A 9 -9.94 4.97 -14.62
N ASP A 10 -8.99 4.64 -15.49
CA ASP A 10 -8.43 3.30 -15.69
C ASP A 10 -7.04 3.12 -15.05
N ALA A 11 -6.58 4.10 -14.26
CA ALA A 11 -5.25 4.04 -13.67
C ALA A 11 -5.13 2.86 -12.70
N SER A 12 -4.09 2.03 -12.87
CA SER A 12 -3.74 1.00 -11.90
C SER A 12 -2.90 1.59 -10.77
N LEU A 13 -3.30 1.27 -9.53
CA LEU A 13 -2.52 1.49 -8.32
C LEU A 13 -1.93 0.16 -7.85
N TYR A 14 -0.75 0.20 -7.26
CA TYR A 14 -0.06 -0.99 -6.78
C TYR A 14 0.25 -0.86 -5.29
N ARG A 15 0.16 -1.96 -4.54
CA ARG A 15 0.68 -2.01 -3.16
C ARG A 15 1.67 -3.16 -3.01
N ALA A 16 2.63 -2.99 -2.11
CA ALA A 16 3.45 -4.10 -1.64
C ALA A 16 2.79 -4.71 -0.40
N VAL A 17 2.67 -6.04 -0.40
CA VAL A 17 2.20 -6.82 0.74
C VAL A 17 3.41 -7.56 1.29
N ILE A 18 3.87 -7.16 2.47
CA ILE A 18 5.10 -7.66 3.09
C ILE A 18 4.74 -8.48 4.31
N THR A 19 5.11 -9.75 4.34
CA THR A 19 5.03 -10.61 5.52
C THR A 19 6.38 -10.58 6.22
N LYS A 20 6.39 -10.21 7.50
CA LYS A 20 7.57 -10.15 8.36
C LYS A 20 7.45 -11.25 9.41
N THR A 21 8.41 -12.17 9.45
CA THR A 21 8.50 -13.20 10.48
C THR A 21 9.69 -12.87 11.36
N TYR A 22 9.46 -12.71 12.66
CA TYR A 22 10.47 -12.35 13.65
C TYR A 22 11.13 -13.60 14.25
N ALA A 23 12.23 -13.42 14.97
CA ALA A 23 13.03 -14.52 15.52
C ALA A 23 12.28 -15.38 16.55
N ASP A 24 11.23 -14.83 17.17
CA ASP A 24 10.30 -15.54 18.05
C ASP A 24 9.21 -16.34 17.29
N GLY A 25 9.23 -16.29 15.95
CA GLY A 25 8.22 -16.91 15.08
C GLY A 25 6.99 -16.04 14.83
N ALA A 26 6.85 -14.88 15.49
CA ALA A 26 5.70 -14.01 15.29
C ALA A 26 5.68 -13.46 13.86
N THR A 27 4.50 -13.45 13.23
CA THR A 27 4.34 -13.06 11.83
C THR A 27 3.34 -11.91 11.68
N TYR A 28 3.72 -10.90 10.89
CA TYR A 28 2.92 -9.70 10.66
C TYR A 28 2.89 -9.32 9.18
N THR A 29 1.70 -9.00 8.67
CA THR A 29 1.53 -8.45 7.32
C THR A 29 1.53 -6.93 7.37
N HIS A 30 2.35 -6.32 6.52
CA HIS A 30 2.51 -4.89 6.37
C HIS A 30 2.20 -4.50 4.94
N TYR A 31 1.34 -3.49 4.76
CA TYR A 31 0.93 -2.98 3.46
C TYR A 31 1.59 -1.63 3.20
N GLU A 32 2.22 -1.47 2.05
CA GLU A 32 2.78 -0.18 1.62
C GLU A 32 2.25 0.22 0.24
N GLY A 33 1.86 1.49 0.11
CA GLY A 33 1.26 2.05 -1.10
C GLY A 33 0.15 3.05 -0.76
N PRO A 34 -0.67 3.43 -1.75
CA PRO A 34 -0.61 3.01 -3.14
C PRO A 34 0.57 3.63 -3.91
N TYR A 35 1.08 2.89 -4.89
CA TYR A 35 2.12 3.30 -5.83
C TYR A 35 1.54 3.41 -7.24
N ALA A 36 2.01 4.38 -8.02
CA ALA A 36 1.56 4.58 -9.41
C ALA A 36 2.22 3.60 -10.40
N LYS A 37 3.32 2.95 -10.01
CA LYS A 37 4.06 2.01 -10.87
C LYS A 37 4.34 0.70 -10.13
N PRO A 38 4.24 -0.46 -10.81
CA PRO A 38 4.52 -1.76 -10.17
C PRO A 38 5.97 -1.87 -9.71
N GLY A 39 6.90 -1.21 -10.41
CA GLY A 39 8.32 -1.17 -10.03
C GLY A 39 8.58 -0.55 -8.64
N GLN A 40 7.80 0.45 -8.24
CA GLN A 40 7.92 1.06 -6.92
C GLN A 40 7.52 0.07 -5.82
N ALA A 41 6.39 -0.62 -5.99
CA ALA A 41 5.93 -1.67 -5.08
C ALA A 41 6.93 -2.84 -4.99
N ARG A 42 7.45 -3.32 -6.12
CA ARG A 42 8.50 -4.37 -6.15
C ARG A 42 9.79 -3.94 -5.42
N GLY A 43 10.14 -2.66 -5.56
CA GLY A 43 11.28 -2.07 -4.85
C GLY A 43 11.15 -2.18 -3.33
N ARG A 44 9.93 -2.04 -2.80
CA ARG A 44 9.66 -2.17 -1.36
C ARG A 44 9.74 -3.60 -0.85
N VAL A 45 9.24 -4.57 -1.61
CA VAL A 45 9.43 -6.00 -1.28
C VAL A 45 10.92 -6.33 -1.22
N SER A 46 11.69 -5.90 -2.23
CA SER A 46 13.15 -6.10 -2.28
C SER A 46 13.87 -5.40 -1.14
N PHE A 47 13.47 -4.19 -0.79
CA PHE A 47 14.01 -3.43 0.34
C PHE A 47 13.82 -4.21 1.64
N TRP A 48 12.61 -4.67 1.95
CA TRP A 48 12.35 -5.36 3.22
C TRP A 48 13.09 -6.68 3.35
N ARG A 49 13.14 -7.48 2.27
CA ARG A 49 13.96 -8.71 2.21
C ARG A 49 15.41 -8.42 2.59
N ARG A 50 16.04 -7.43 1.93
CA ARG A 50 17.43 -7.03 2.19
C ARG A 50 17.62 -6.40 3.57
N HIS A 51 16.65 -5.60 4.01
CA HIS A 51 16.70 -4.94 5.31
C HIS A 51 16.71 -5.99 6.43
N PHE A 52 15.78 -6.95 6.42
CA PHE A 52 15.73 -8.01 7.44
C PHE A 52 16.99 -8.88 7.41
N GLN A 53 17.43 -9.30 6.22
CA GLN A 53 18.67 -10.05 6.08
C GLN A 53 19.88 -9.32 6.70
N LYS A 54 19.93 -7.99 6.57
CA LYS A 54 21.04 -7.18 7.09
C LYS A 54 20.89 -6.84 8.58
N THR A 55 19.69 -6.56 9.07
CA THR A 55 19.49 -5.90 10.38
C THR A 55 18.77 -6.76 11.42
N LYS A 56 18.20 -7.91 11.04
CA LYS A 56 17.38 -8.76 11.91
C LYS A 56 17.81 -10.24 11.81
N PRO A 57 18.94 -10.65 12.43
CA PRO A 57 19.33 -12.06 12.48
C PRO A 57 18.21 -12.94 13.04
N GLY A 58 17.97 -14.10 12.42
CA GLY A 58 16.90 -15.03 12.80
C GLY A 58 15.49 -14.60 12.39
N ALA A 59 15.31 -13.41 11.82
CA ALA A 59 14.05 -12.95 11.25
C ALA A 59 14.12 -12.97 9.72
N SER A 60 12.97 -12.97 9.06
CA SER A 60 12.84 -12.88 7.62
C SER A 60 11.71 -11.92 7.23
N ALA A 61 11.83 -11.38 6.02
CA ALA A 61 10.73 -10.66 5.39
C ALA A 61 10.58 -11.18 3.97
N ASP A 62 9.34 -11.38 3.55
CA ASP A 62 8.98 -11.73 2.19
C ASP A 62 7.76 -10.93 1.74
N GLY A 63 7.37 -11.05 0.47
CA GLY A 63 6.17 -10.37 -0.01
C GLY A 63 5.89 -10.52 -1.49
N HIS A 64 4.76 -9.95 -1.87
CA HIS A 64 4.30 -9.83 -3.24
C HIS A 64 3.74 -8.43 -3.49
N ILE A 65 3.38 -8.14 -4.74
CA ILE A 65 2.66 -6.93 -5.10
C ILE A 65 1.21 -7.27 -5.42
N GLU A 66 0.32 -6.34 -5.14
CA GLU A 66 -1.07 -6.40 -5.60
C GLU A 66 -1.38 -5.19 -6.48
N GLU A 67 -2.25 -5.38 -7.45
CA GLU A 67 -2.81 -4.33 -8.32
C GLU A 67 -4.24 -4.02 -7.88
N CYS A 68 -4.57 -2.73 -7.85
CA CYS A 68 -5.90 -2.19 -7.60
C CYS A 68 -6.27 -1.26 -8.75
N ARG A 69 -7.49 -1.40 -9.26
CA ARG A 69 -8.08 -0.45 -10.22
C ARG A 69 -9.19 0.31 -9.49
N PRO A 70 -8.86 1.46 -8.89
CA PRO A 70 -9.81 2.20 -8.08
C PRO A 70 -10.98 2.70 -8.93
N GLN A 71 -12.19 2.62 -8.37
CA GLN A 71 -13.37 3.22 -8.95
C GLN A 71 -13.80 4.41 -8.09
N TRP A 72 -13.95 5.57 -8.71
CA TRP A 72 -14.54 6.72 -8.04
C TRP A 72 -16.05 6.57 -7.99
N ARG A 73 -16.64 6.86 -6.83
CA ARG A 73 -18.09 6.93 -6.67
C ARG A 73 -18.44 8.26 -6.04
N ARG A 74 -19.51 8.88 -6.55
CA ARG A 74 -20.05 10.10 -5.95
C ARG A 74 -20.53 9.78 -4.54
N VAL A 75 -20.03 10.51 -3.55
CA VAL A 75 -20.55 10.48 -2.19
C VAL A 75 -21.59 11.59 -2.07
N ALA A 76 -22.78 11.27 -1.57
CA ALA A 76 -23.80 12.28 -1.33
C ALA A 76 -23.30 13.29 -0.30
N GLU A 77 -23.50 14.58 -0.56
CA GLU A 77 -23.25 15.59 0.45
C GLU A 77 -24.28 15.43 1.57
N PRO A 78 -23.88 15.57 2.85
CA PRO A 78 -24.85 15.60 3.93
C PRO A 78 -25.82 16.75 3.66
N SER A 79 -27.11 16.46 3.56
CA SER A 79 -28.14 17.47 3.30
C SER A 79 -28.01 18.56 4.36
N SER A 80 -27.59 19.75 3.96
CA SER A 80 -27.70 20.92 4.80
C SER A 80 -29.20 21.14 5.04
N ARG A 81 -29.67 20.87 6.26
CA ARG A 81 -31.04 21.25 6.63
C ARG A 81 -31.18 22.75 6.39
N PRO A 82 -32.21 23.23 5.68
CA PRO A 82 -32.45 24.65 5.57
C PRO A 82 -32.67 25.21 6.98
N ARG A 83 -31.91 26.24 7.36
CA ARG A 83 -32.23 27.09 8.51
C ARG A 83 -33.50 27.86 8.13
N THR A 84 -34.61 27.47 8.74
CA THR A 84 -35.82 28.30 8.87
C THR A 84 -35.53 29.56 9.66
#